data_AF-A0A843EAL0-F1
#
_entry.id   AF-A0A843EAL0-F1
#
_cell.length_a   1.000
_cell.length_b   1.000
_cell.length_c   1.000
_cell.angle_alpha   90.00
_cell.angle_beta   90.00
_cell.angle_gamma   90.00
#
_symmetry.space_group_name_H-M   'P 1'
#
loop_
_entity.id
_entity.type
_entity.pdbx_description
1 polymer ?
#
loop_
_entity_poly.entity_id
_entity_poly.type
_entity_poly.pdbx_seq_one_letter_code
_entity_poly.pdbx_strand_id
1 'polypeptide(L)'
;MIHFVGAGSGAVDLITIRGAELLKEADLIIYAGSLVNPALLDYAKDSCEIYDSAKMTLDEVLEKMFEAEKEGKMTVRLHTGDSSI
;
A
#
# COMPACT_ATOMS: atom_id res chain seq x y z
N MET A 1 -7.12 -7.45 7.65
CA MET A 1 -6.67 -6.30 8.46
C MET A 1 -6.01 -5.27 7.55
N ILE A 2 -6.28 -3.98 7.77
CA ILE A 2 -5.80 -2.88 6.92
C ILE A 2 -4.70 -2.08 7.64
N HIS A 3 -3.56 -1.90 6.99
CA HIS A 3 -2.43 -1.13 7.50
C HIS A 3 -2.20 0.13 6.67
N PHE A 4 -2.27 1.30 7.29
CA PHE A 4 -1.83 2.55 6.68
C PHE A 4 -0.33 2.72 6.92
N VAL A 5 0.43 2.87 5.84
CA VAL A 5 1.89 2.93 5.87
C VAL A 5 2.36 4.19 5.14
N GLY A 6 3.21 4.96 5.81
CA GLY A 6 3.97 6.04 5.19
C GLY A 6 5.16 5.50 4.41
N ALA A 7 5.26 5.87 3.14
CA ALA A 7 6.33 5.50 2.22
C ALA A 7 7.65 6.27 2.45
N GLY A 8 7.63 7.27 3.34
CA GLY A 8 8.75 8.19 3.53
C GLY A 8 8.81 9.28 2.45
N SER A 9 9.92 10.00 2.37
CA SER A 9 10.10 11.19 1.52
C SER A 9 10.49 10.89 0.07
N GLY A 10 10.38 9.62 -0.37
CA GLY A 10 10.52 9.21 -1.77
C GLY A 10 11.66 8.24 -2.06
N ALA A 11 12.76 8.27 -1.29
CA ALA A 11 13.79 7.24 -1.42
C ALA A 11 13.30 5.91 -0.81
N VAL A 12 13.61 4.80 -1.48
CA VAL A 12 13.11 3.45 -1.13
C VAL A 12 13.55 3.02 0.27
N ASP A 13 14.77 3.39 0.65
CA ASP A 13 15.39 3.05 1.94
C ASP A 13 14.94 3.95 3.11
N LEU A 14 14.13 4.97 2.83
CA LEU A 14 13.55 5.85 3.86
C LEU A 14 12.20 5.37 4.37
N ILE A 15 11.67 4.26 3.86
CA ILE A 15 10.56 3.56 4.50
C ILE A 15 11.02 2.97 5.84
N THR A 16 10.11 2.91 6.81
CA THR A 16 10.42 2.23 8.07
C THR A 16 10.60 0.72 7.86
N ILE A 17 11.42 0.08 8.70
CA ILE A 17 11.61 -1.39 8.68
C ILE A 17 10.24 -2.09 8.75
N ARG A 18 9.36 -1.64 9.64
CA ARG A 18 8.01 -2.20 9.78
C ARG A 18 7.19 -2.03 8.49
N GLY A 19 7.25 -0.85 7.86
CA GLY A 19 6.54 -0.61 6.60
C GLY A 19 6.99 -1.55 5.49
N ALA A 20 8.31 -1.77 5.34
CA ALA A 20 8.85 -2.72 4.36
C ALA A 20 8.41 -4.16 4.63
N GLU A 21 8.43 -4.62 5.89
CA GLU A 21 7.96 -5.97 6.23
C GLU A 21 6.46 -6.14 5.95
N LEU A 22 5.64 -5.14 6.25
CA LEU A 22 4.21 -5.17 5.92
C LEU A 22 3.98 -5.25 4.41
N LEU A 23 4.79 -4.56 3.59
CA LEU A 23 4.70 -4.65 2.13
C LEU A 23 5.03 -6.05 1.60
N LYS A 24 5.97 -6.77 2.22
CA LYS A 24 6.30 -8.16 1.87
C LYS A 24 5.19 -9.14 2.20
N GLU A 25 4.46 -8.90 3.29
CA GLU A 25 3.39 -9.78 3.75
C GLU A 25 2.04 -9.48 3.09
N ALA A 26 1.85 -8.25 2.57
CA ALA A 26 0.60 -7.79 1.98
C ALA A 26 0.08 -8.70 0.86
N ASP A 27 -1.21 -9.01 0.90
CA ASP A 27 -1.96 -9.63 -0.19
C ASP A 27 -2.51 -8.58 -1.17
N LEU A 28 -2.76 -7.37 -0.67
CA LEU A 28 -3.27 -6.24 -1.43
C LEU A 28 -2.49 -4.97 -1.04
N ILE A 29 -1.92 -4.29 -2.04
CA ILE A 29 -1.30 -2.97 -1.86
C ILE A 29 -2.10 -1.96 -2.66
N ILE A 30 -2.52 -0.87 -2.01
CA ILE A 30 -3.09 0.28 -2.69
C ILE A 30 -2.24 1.50 -2.40
N TYR A 31 -1.62 2.08 -3.44
CA TYR A 31 -0.68 3.19 -3.28
C TYR A 31 -1.20 4.49 -3.90
N ALA A 32 -0.70 5.63 -3.41
CA ALA A 32 -1.09 6.96 -3.83
C ALA A 32 -0.30 7.48 -5.05
N GLY A 33 -0.49 6.85 -6.21
CA GLY A 33 -0.03 7.36 -7.51
C GLY A 33 1.45 7.72 -7.60
N SER A 34 1.75 8.75 -8.41
CA SER A 34 3.12 9.17 -8.75
C SER A 34 3.95 9.74 -7.61
N LEU A 35 3.34 9.97 -6.44
CA LEU A 35 4.04 10.49 -5.26
C LEU A 35 4.78 9.39 -4.49
N VAL A 36 4.41 8.13 -4.70
CA VAL A 36 5.11 6.98 -4.14
C VAL A 36 6.10 6.47 -5.16
N ASN A 37 7.33 6.22 -4.73
CA ASN A 37 8.35 5.63 -5.58
C ASN A 37 7.95 4.19 -5.95
N PRO A 38 7.79 3.85 -7.25
CA PRO A 38 7.37 2.52 -7.68
C PRO A 38 8.30 1.40 -7.21
N ALA A 39 9.59 1.68 -6.96
CA ALA A 39 10.53 0.68 -6.47
C ALA A 39 10.22 0.19 -5.03
N LEU A 40 9.35 0.89 -4.28
CA LEU A 40 8.81 0.35 -3.01
C LEU A 40 7.88 -0.85 -3.24
N LEU A 41 7.28 -0.95 -4.43
CA LEU A 41 6.40 -2.06 -4.79
C LEU A 41 7.20 -3.34 -5.06
N ASP A 42 8.53 -3.26 -5.25
CA ASP A 42 9.41 -4.42 -5.38
C ASP A 42 9.51 -5.23 -4.07
N TYR A 43 9.07 -4.65 -2.94
CA TYR A 43 8.92 -5.40 -1.69
C TYR A 43 7.70 -6.34 -1.70
N ALA A 44 6.72 -6.10 -2.58
CA ALA A 44 5.52 -6.92 -2.63
C ALA A 44 5.85 -8.35 -3.02
N LYS A 45 5.13 -9.31 -2.42
CA LYS A 45 5.19 -10.71 -2.86
C LYS A 45 4.55 -10.88 -4.24
N ASP A 46 4.97 -11.89 -5.00
CA ASP A 46 4.49 -12.14 -6.36
C ASP A 46 2.97 -12.33 -6.47
N SER A 47 2.33 -12.81 -5.39
CA SER A 47 0.88 -13.01 -5.33
C SER A 47 0.11 -11.77 -4.88
N CYS A 48 0.78 -10.64 -4.64
CA CYS A 48 0.15 -9.41 -4.18
C CYS A 48 -0.61 -8.73 -5.32
N GLU A 49 -1.86 -8.36 -5.05
CA GLU A 49 -2.63 -7.48 -5.93
C GLU A 49 -2.20 -6.03 -5.67
N ILE A 50 -1.89 -5.26 -6.72
CA ILE A 50 -1.40 -3.88 -6.59
C ILE A 50 -2.30 -2.93 -7.37
N TYR A 51 -2.81 -1.91 -6.68
CA TYR A 51 -3.71 -0.90 -7.25
C TYR A 51 -3.17 0.52 -7.07
N ASP A 52 -3.25 1.30 -8.15
CA ASP A 52 -2.95 2.72 -8.15
C ASP A 52 -4.22 3.53 -7.85
N SER A 53 -4.30 4.07 -6.63
CA SER A 53 -5.46 4.83 -6.21
C SER A 53 -5.63 6.17 -6.92
N ALA A 54 -4.61 6.68 -7.62
CA ALA A 54 -4.77 7.90 -8.43
C ALA A 54 -5.68 7.68 -9.65
N LYS A 55 -5.95 6.42 -10.01
CA LYS A 55 -6.83 6.03 -11.13
C LYS A 55 -8.18 5.50 -10.65
N MET A 56 -8.45 5.59 -9.35
CA MET A 56 -9.64 5.04 -8.71
C MET A 56 -10.38 6.14 -7.96
N THR A 57 -11.69 6.00 -7.88
CA THR A 57 -12.56 6.75 -6.97
C THR A 57 -12.41 6.24 -5.54
N LEU A 58 -12.87 7.02 -4.56
CA LEU A 58 -12.88 6.60 -3.16
C LEU A 58 -13.71 5.32 -2.97
N ASP A 59 -14.87 5.22 -3.64
CA ASP A 59 -15.75 4.06 -3.52
C ASP A 59 -15.08 2.79 -4.06
N GLU A 60 -14.38 2.85 -5.19
CA GLU A 60 -13.62 1.71 -5.74
C GLU A 60 -12.48 1.29 -4.82
N VAL A 61 -11.79 2.24 -4.18
CA VAL A 61 -10.74 1.94 -3.20
C VAL A 61 -11.34 1.23 -1.99
N LEU A 62 -12.45 1.74 -1.45
CA LEU A 62 -13.13 1.15 -0.30
C LEU A 62 -13.67 -0.24 -0.63
N GLU A 63 -14.25 -0.43 -1.81
CA GLU A 63 -14.73 -1.72 -2.30
C GLU A 63 -13.62 -2.76 -2.28
N LYS A 64 -12.44 -2.44 -2.83
CA LYS A 64 -11.28 -3.35 -2.81
C LYS A 64 -10.80 -3.67 -1.39
N MET A 65 -10.80 -2.68 -0.50
CA MET A 65 -10.43 -2.89 0.89
C MET A 65 -11.44 -3.79 1.63
N PHE A 66 -12.74 -3.64 1.35
CA PHE A 66 -13.78 -4.51 1.93
C PHE A 66 -13.74 -5.94 1.39
N GLU A 67 -13.49 -6.11 0.09
CA GLU A 67 -13.31 -7.42 -0.54
C GLU A 67 -12.14 -8.17 0.11
N ALA A 68 -10.97 -7.53 0.22
CA ALA A 68 -9.80 -8.11 0.86
C ALA A 68 -10.06 -8.46 2.34
N GLU A 69 -10.71 -7.58 3.10
CA GLU A 69 -11.02 -7.85 4.50
C GLU A 69 -11.96 -9.05 4.65
N LYS A 70 -12.96 -9.18 3.78
CA LYS A 70 -13.90 -10.31 3.77
C LYS A 70 -13.22 -11.64 3.47
N GLU A 71 -12.18 -11.62 2.65
CA GLU A 71 -11.35 -12.77 2.32
C GLU A 71 -10.27 -13.08 3.39
N GLY A 72 -10.16 -12.24 4.43
CA GLY A 72 -9.12 -12.36 5.45
C GLY A 72 -7.73 -11.99 4.96
N LYS A 73 -7.64 -11.30 3.82
CA LYS A 73 -6.39 -10.82 3.21
C LYS A 73 -5.81 -9.64 3.99
N MET A 74 -4.50 -9.49 3.92
CA MET A 74 -3.77 -8.36 4.49
C MET A 74 -3.64 -7.24 3.46
N THR A 75 -4.17 -6.06 3.81
CA THR A 75 -4.12 -4.88 2.93
C THR A 75 -3.14 -3.84 3.47
N VAL A 76 -2.25 -3.33 2.61
CA VAL A 76 -1.41 -2.17 2.89
C VAL A 76 -1.85 -0.99 2.04
N ARG A 77 -2.22 0.09 2.71
CA ARG A 77 -2.51 1.39 2.10
C ARG A 77 -1.28 2.28 2.21
N LEU A 78 -0.58 2.46 1.09
CA LEU A 78 0.71 3.16 1.03
C LEU A 78 0.52 4.63 0.64
N HIS A 79 0.85 5.53 1.56
CA HIS A 79 0.79 6.98 1.40
C HIS A 79 2.19 7.57 1.29
N THR A 80 2.37 8.63 0.50
CA THR A 80 3.62 9.40 0.52
C THR A 80 3.85 10.05 1.88
N GLY A 81 5.11 10.15 2.32
CA GLY A 81 5.45 10.78 3.60
C GLY A 81 4.92 9.99 4.79
N ASP A 82 4.13 10.65 5.62
CA ASP A 82 3.46 10.09 6.79
C ASP A 82 1.95 10.29 6.68
N SER A 83 1.15 9.30 7.10
CA SER A 83 -0.30 9.33 6.90
C SER A 83 -1.04 10.33 7.80
N SER A 84 -0.36 10.97 8.76
CA SER A 84 -0.99 11.95 9.66
C SER A 84 -1.13 13.36 9.09
N ILE A 85 -0.45 13.68 7.98
CA ILE A 85 -0.39 15.02 7.37
C ILE A 85 -0.88 14.99 5.93
#